data_AF-A0A3A0AFH3-F1
#
_entry.id   AF-A0A3A0AFH3-F1
#
_cell.length_a   1.000
_cell.length_b   1.000
_cell.length_c   1.000
_cell.angle_alpha   90.00
_cell.angle_beta   90.00
_cell.angle_gamma   90.00
#
_symmetry.space_group_name_H-M   'P 1'
#
loop_
_entity.id
_entity.type
_entity.pdbx_description
1 polymer ?
#
loop_
_entity_poly.entity_id
_entity_poly.type
_entity_poly.pdbx_seq_one_letter_code
_entity_poly.pdbx_strand_id
1 'polypeptide(L)' 'TVMDVIRPDGVAVLVESTHTCMTVRGVEKPGALMTTSAVRGGFRDRPETRAEFFALISRRNG' A
#
# COMPACT_ATOMS: atom_id res chain seq x y z
N THR A 1 0.50 4.88 -16.20
CA THR A 1 0.74 4.31 -14.85
C THR A 1 2.24 4.32 -14.56
N VAL A 2 2.69 4.10 -13.32
CA VAL A 2 4.14 4.02 -13.02
C VAL A 2 4.83 3.00 -13.94
N MET A 3 4.19 1.86 -14.20
CA MET A 3 4.69 0.84 -15.13
C MET A 3 4.97 1.41 -16.53
N ASP A 4 4.12 2.29 -17.05
CA ASP A 4 4.23 2.81 -18.42
C ASP A 4 5.32 3.87 -18.57
N VAL A 5 5.52 4.69 -17.53
CA VAL A 5 6.44 5.85 -17.60
C VAL A 5 7.89 5.43 -17.44
N ILE A 6 8.18 4.52 -16.49
CA ILE A 6 9.57 4.15 -16.16
C ILE A 6 9.94 2.74 -16.62
N ARG A 7 8.99 1.97 -17.16
CA ARG A 7 9.18 0.59 -17.66
C ARG A 7 10.01 -0.31 -16.71
N PRO A 8 9.60 -0.44 -15.44
CA PRO A 8 10.36 -1.22 -14.46
C PRO A 8 10.01 -2.71 -14.56
N ASP A 9 10.89 -3.57 -14.04
CA ASP A 9 10.61 -5.01 -13.92
C ASP A 9 9.46 -5.32 -12.95
N GLY A 10 9.16 -4.41 -12.02
CA GLY A 10 8.03 -4.52 -11.11
C GLY A 10 7.81 -3.25 -10.29
N VAL A 11 6.58 -3.10 -9.77
CA VAL A 11 6.19 -1.99 -8.92
C VAL A 11 5.39 -2.52 -7.74
N ALA A 12 5.67 -2.01 -6.55
CA ALA A 12 4.82 -2.16 -5.37
C ALA A 12 4.42 -0.77 -4.84
N VAL A 13 3.13 -0.58 -4.60
CA VAL A 13 2.57 0.65 -4.03
C VAL A 13 1.79 0.29 -2.78
N LEU A 14 1.99 1.06 -1.71
CA LEU A 14 1.19 1.02 -0.48
C LEU A 14 0.67 2.43 -0.19
N VAL A 15 -0.61 2.54 0.11
CA VAL A 15 -1.27 3.80 0.44
C VAL A 15 -1.98 3.62 1.78
N GLU A 16 -1.69 4.54 2.70
CA GLU A 16 -2.35 4.63 4.00
C GLU A 16 -3.09 5.95 4.07
N SER A 17 -4.38 5.91 4.39
CA SER A 17 -5.17 7.13 4.55
C SER A 17 -6.34 6.94 5.49
N THR A 18 -6.81 8.05 6.05
CA THR A 18 -8.07 8.11 6.78
C THR A 18 -9.16 8.64 5.86
N HIS A 19 -10.30 7.96 5.87
CA HIS A 19 -11.49 8.40 5.13
C HIS A 19 -12.33 9.30 6.00
N THR A 20 -12.34 10.60 5.72
CA THR A 20 -13.13 11.58 6.50
C THR A 20 -14.61 11.19 6.58
N CYS A 21 -15.17 10.62 5.50
CA CYS A 21 -16.55 10.14 5.49
C CYS A 21 -16.84 9.00 6.48
N MET A 22 -15.83 8.27 6.98
CA MET A 22 -15.96 7.27 8.03
C MET A 22 -15.65 7.84 9.42
N THR A 23 -14.93 8.95 9.48
CA THR A 23 -14.49 9.59 10.73
C THR A 23 -15.51 10.57 11.28
N VAL A 24 -16.14 11.37 10.42
CA VAL A 24 -17.04 12.47 10.84
C VAL A 24 -18.49 12.28 10.42
N ARG A 25 -18.76 11.27 9.60
CA ARG A 25 -20.09 10.90 9.09
C ARG A 25 -20.18 9.37 9.03
N GLY A 26 -21.36 8.84 8.74
CA GLY A 26 -21.55 7.41 8.49
C GLY A 26 -21.33 6.56 9.75
N VAL A 27 -20.27 5.74 9.75
CA VAL A 27 -19.97 4.80 10.85
C VAL A 27 -19.30 5.47 12.05
N GLU A 28 -18.86 6.73 11.90
CA GLU A 28 -18.28 7.57 12.96
C GLU A 28 -17.20 6.85 13.79
N LYS A 29 -16.16 6.36 13.10
CA LYS A 29 -14.99 5.71 13.70
C LYS A 29 -13.76 6.62 13.64
N PRO A 30 -13.54 7.48 14.65
CA PRO A 30 -12.29 8.20 14.83
C PRO A 30 -11.08 7.26 14.87
N GLY A 31 -9.98 7.69 14.26
CA GLY A 31 -8.74 6.89 14.20
C GLY A 31 -8.79 5.71 13.23
N ALA A 32 -9.85 5.57 12.41
CA ALA A 32 -9.86 4.58 11.33
C ALA A 32 -8.76 4.91 10.30
N LEU A 33 -7.78 4.01 10.19
CA LEU A 33 -6.74 4.04 9.17
C LEU A 33 -6.99 2.91 8.17
N MET A 34 -7.05 3.25 6.88
CA MET A 34 -7.20 2.28 5.79
C MET A 34 -5.88 2.16 5.04
N THR A 35 -5.38 0.93 4.96
CA THR A 35 -4.18 0.58 4.19
C THR A 35 -4.57 -0.23 2.97
N THR A 36 -4.13 0.20 1.79
CA THR A 36 -4.31 -0.52 0.52
C THR A 36 -2.98 -0.69 -0.17
N SER A 37 -2.85 -1.75 -0.97
CA SER A 37 -1.63 -1.99 -1.75
C SER A 37 -1.93 -2.52 -3.14
N ALA A 38 -1.01 -2.28 -4.07
CA ALA A 38 -1.05 -2.79 -5.42
C ALA A 38 0.36 -3.20 -5.86
N VAL A 39 0.49 -4.45 -6.33
CA VAL A 39 1.76 -5.01 -6.82
C VAL A 39 1.67 -5.44 -8.28
N ARG A 40 2.74 -5.24 -9.05
CA ARG A 40 2.88 -5.58 -10.49
C ARG A 40 4.29 -6.10 -10.79
N GLY A 41 4.43 -6.90 -11.85
CA GLY A 41 5.70 -7.46 -12.31
C GLY A 41 6.41 -8.27 -11.22
N GLY A 42 7.72 -8.07 -11.06
CA GLY A 42 8.56 -8.81 -10.12
C GLY A 42 8.05 -8.90 -8.68
N PHE A 43 7.35 -7.88 -8.15
CA PHE A 43 6.73 -7.91 -6.82
C PHE A 43 5.45 -8.77 -6.75
N ARG A 44 4.77 -8.97 -7.88
CA ARG A 44 3.66 -9.92 -7.98
C ARG A 44 4.19 -11.35 -8.08
N ASP A 45 5.21 -11.56 -8.91
CA ASP A 45 5.66 -12.89 -9.31
C ASP A 45 6.62 -13.54 -8.30
N ARG A 46 7.32 -12.74 -7.47
CA ARG A 46 8.24 -13.22 -6.43
C ARG A 46 7.70 -12.92 -5.02
N PRO A 47 7.11 -13.91 -4.33
CA PRO A 47 6.56 -13.73 -2.98
C PRO A 47 7.58 -13.22 -1.96
N GLU A 48 8.85 -13.61 -2.09
CA GLU A 48 9.94 -13.25 -1.16
C GLU A 48 10.25 -11.76 -1.25
N THR A 49 10.39 -11.23 -2.47
CA THR A 49 10.59 -9.79 -2.72
C THR A 49 9.41 -8.97 -2.20
N ARG A 50 8.18 -9.48 -2.36
CA ARG A 50 6.98 -8.84 -1.81
C ARG A 50 6.98 -8.83 -0.27
N ALA A 51 7.35 -9.96 0.35
CA ALA A 51 7.42 -10.06 1.80
C ALA A 51 8.47 -9.11 2.38
N GLU A 52 9.65 -9.02 1.77
CA GLU A 52 10.70 -8.08 2.17
C GLU A 52 10.23 -6.62 2.09
N PHE A 53 9.58 -6.23 0.98
CA PHE A 53 9.03 -4.88 0.81
C PHE A 53 8.06 -4.49 1.94
N PHE A 54 7.10 -5.36 2.25
CA PHE A 54 6.15 -5.08 3.32
C PHE A 54 6.82 -5.09 4.69
N ALA A 55 7.77 -6.00 4.95
CA ALA A 55 8.52 -6.02 6.19
C ALA A 55 9.31 -4.72 6.42
N LEU A 56 9.93 -4.16 5.37
CA LEU A 56 10.69 -2.91 5.46
C LEU A 56 9.80 -1.70 5.72
N ILE A 57 8.63 -1.62 5.06
CA ILE A 57 7.73 -0.48 5.21
C ILE A 57 6.99 -0.54 6.56
N SER A 58 6.59 -1.72 7.02
CA SER A 58 5.96 -1.88 8.34
C SER A 58 6.88 -1.50 9.50
N ARG A 59 8.22 -1.63 9.34
CA ARG A 59 9.20 -1.21 10.37
C ARG A 59 9.33 0.31 10.53
N ARG A 60 8.89 1.10 9.55
CA ARG A 60 8.97 2.58 9.64
C ARG A 60 7.84 3.19 10.48
N ASN A 61 6.80 2.41 10.78
CA ASN A 61 5.55 2.87 11.40
C ASN A 61 5.38 2.39 12.87
N GLY A 62 6.42 1.82 13.50
CA GLY A 62 6.46 1.48 14.93
C GLY A 62 7.49 2.33 15.64
#